data_AF-A0A9P8UV17-F1
#
_entry.id   AF-A0A9P8UV17-F1
#
_cell.length_a   1.000
_cell.length_b   1.000
_cell.length_c   1.000
_cell.angle_alpha   90.00
_cell.angle_beta   90.00
_cell.angle_gamma   90.00
#
_symmetry.space_group_name_H-M   'P 1'
#
loop_
_entity.id
_entity.type
_entity.pdbx_description
1 polymer ?
#
loop_
_entity_poly.entity_id
_entity_poly.type
_entity_poly.pdbx_seq_one_letter_code
_entity_poly.pdbx_strand_id
1 'polypeptide(L)'
;MKSTFFATLSALTVQRVTSHATFQDLWIKGVDYGAQCIRLPLSNSPVTNVSSNDIRCNAGTSPVAYKCNVAAGDTVTIEIHQQPGDRTCTTEAIGGAHYGPVQAYLSAVDDSSTADGSAGWFKIYADTWAKNSAGSSGDDDYWGTKDINTCCGRLDVKIPADIAAGDYLLRAEALALHTAASSGSAQFYMSCIQLTVSGSGSAKPSTVNLPGAYAASDPGILVDIHAAMTTYIAPGPTVYSGGSTKSAGAACQGCETTCTAGAGASGTATSVVLPTASGGSSGCTVALYAQCGGNSYTGCTNCYQGTCTKLNDYYSQCA
;
A
#
# COMPACT_ATOMS: atom_id res chain seq x y z
N MET A 1 60.23 -14.92 -27.33
CA MET A 1 59.18 -13.91 -27.08
C MET A 1 58.00 -14.63 -26.46
N LYS A 2 57.73 -14.44 -25.16
CA LYS A 2 56.57 -15.01 -24.47
C LYS A 2 55.57 -13.87 -24.25
N SER A 3 54.47 -13.87 -25.00
CA SER A 3 53.35 -12.94 -24.79
C SER A 3 52.41 -13.50 -23.75
N THR A 4 52.28 -12.81 -22.63
CA THR A 4 51.23 -13.01 -21.63
C THR A 4 50.04 -12.12 -21.99
N PHE A 5 48.92 -12.75 -22.37
CA PHE A 5 47.62 -12.09 -22.47
C PHE A 5 47.00 -11.99 -21.08
N PHE A 6 46.70 -10.79 -20.61
CA PHE A 6 45.83 -10.56 -19.46
C PHE A 6 44.39 -10.50 -19.96
N ALA A 7 43.56 -11.46 -19.55
CA ALA A 7 42.12 -11.40 -19.74
C ALA A 7 41.50 -10.61 -18.59
N THR A 8 41.00 -9.41 -18.88
CA THR A 8 40.17 -8.62 -17.95
C THR A 8 38.77 -9.22 -17.90
N LEU A 9 38.41 -9.79 -16.76
CA LEU A 9 37.07 -10.30 -16.47
C LEU A 9 36.17 -9.13 -16.03
N SER A 10 35.35 -8.62 -16.94
CA SER A 10 34.33 -7.61 -16.60
C SER A 10 33.20 -8.26 -15.80
N ALA A 11 33.09 -7.91 -14.52
CA ALA A 11 31.97 -8.34 -13.69
C ALA A 11 30.68 -7.59 -14.14
N LEU A 12 29.78 -8.31 -14.81
CA LEU A 12 28.41 -7.85 -15.04
C LEU A 12 27.67 -7.85 -13.70
N THR A 13 27.55 -6.68 -13.07
CA THR A 13 26.60 -6.47 -11.97
C THR A 13 25.19 -6.53 -12.56
N VAL A 14 24.51 -7.66 -12.39
CA VAL A 14 23.06 -7.75 -12.64
C VAL A 14 22.39 -6.88 -11.60
N GLN A 15 21.99 -5.66 -11.98
CA GLN A 15 21.05 -4.89 -11.18
C GLN A 15 19.75 -5.68 -11.15
N ARG A 16 19.39 -6.23 -9.99
CA ARG A 16 18.04 -6.77 -9.79
C ARG A 16 17.11 -5.57 -9.84
N VAL A 17 16.44 -5.36 -10.97
CA VAL A 17 15.32 -4.42 -11.04
C VAL A 17 14.21 -5.07 -10.24
N THR A 18 14.10 -4.70 -8.98
CA THR A 18 12.87 -4.93 -8.22
C THR A 18 11.88 -3.86 -8.67
N SER A 19 10.67 -4.27 -9.01
CA SER A 19 9.64 -3.40 -9.59
C SER A 19 8.37 -3.36 -8.74
N HIS A 20 8.23 -4.34 -7.85
CA HIS A 20 7.10 -4.57 -6.96
C HIS A 20 7.27 -3.77 -5.67
N ALA A 21 6.18 -3.26 -5.10
CA ALA A 21 6.24 -2.36 -3.96
C ALA A 21 5.10 -2.55 -2.95
N THR A 22 5.24 -1.97 -1.76
CA THR A 22 4.26 -2.06 -0.68
C THR A 22 4.10 -0.72 0.01
N PHE A 23 2.86 -0.27 0.21
CA PHE A 23 2.57 0.87 1.08
C PHE A 23 2.82 0.46 2.52
N GLN A 24 3.91 0.94 3.10
CA GLN A 24 4.46 0.38 4.33
C GLN A 24 4.66 1.36 5.49
N ASP A 25 4.55 2.67 5.26
CA ASP A 25 4.63 3.66 6.33
C ASP A 25 3.55 4.74 6.21
N LEU A 26 3.24 5.34 7.36
CA LEU A 26 2.26 6.41 7.51
C LEU A 26 2.87 7.59 8.25
N TRP A 27 2.59 8.79 7.76
CA TRP A 27 2.82 10.03 8.48
C TRP A 27 1.49 10.73 8.76
N ILE A 28 1.40 11.38 9.92
CA ILE A 28 0.23 12.18 10.29
C ILE A 28 0.73 13.56 10.64
N LYS A 29 0.36 14.57 9.85
CA LYS A 29 0.87 15.96 10.00
C LYS A 29 2.40 16.03 10.10
N GLY A 30 3.09 15.21 9.31
CA GLY A 30 4.56 15.15 9.27
C GLY A 30 5.22 14.40 10.43
N VAL A 31 4.46 13.77 11.32
CA VAL A 31 4.98 12.87 12.37
C VAL A 31 5.00 11.44 11.84
N ASP A 32 6.12 10.72 12.02
CA ASP A 32 6.32 9.36 11.50
C ASP A 32 5.66 8.31 12.38
N TYR A 33 4.64 7.61 11.89
CA TYR A 33 4.01 6.49 12.60
C TYR A 33 4.54 5.13 12.15
N GLY A 34 5.37 5.09 11.10
CA GLY A 34 5.80 3.86 10.45
C GLY A 34 4.61 2.96 10.09
N ALA A 35 4.80 1.65 10.25
CA ALA A 35 3.79 0.64 9.94
C ALA A 35 2.76 0.37 11.05
N GLN A 36 2.75 1.11 12.17
CA GLN A 36 1.99 0.76 13.39
C GLN A 36 0.52 0.41 13.13
N CYS A 37 -0.13 1.14 12.22
CA CYS A 37 -1.55 1.05 11.92
C CYS A 37 -1.84 0.39 10.56
N ILE A 38 -0.82 -0.14 9.89
CA ILE A 38 -0.93 -0.63 8.51
C ILE A 38 -0.99 -2.15 8.50
N ARG A 39 -1.97 -2.68 7.76
CA ARG A 39 -2.10 -4.11 7.49
C ARG A 39 -1.17 -4.47 6.32
N LEU A 40 0.08 -4.78 6.63
CA LEU A 40 1.08 -5.11 5.64
C LEU A 40 0.79 -6.47 4.97
N PRO A 41 0.86 -6.57 3.63
CA PRO A 41 0.79 -7.85 2.94
C PRO A 41 2.03 -8.71 3.21
N LEU A 42 1.90 -10.02 2.97
CA LEU A 42 2.98 -10.99 3.18
C LEU A 42 4.14 -10.83 2.19
N SER A 43 3.88 -10.19 1.06
CA SER A 43 4.87 -9.91 0.02
C SER A 43 4.48 -8.65 -0.73
N ASN A 44 5.41 -8.13 -1.52
CA ASN A 44 5.16 -7.06 -2.48
C ASN A 44 4.56 -7.57 -3.80
N SER A 45 4.15 -8.84 -3.90
CA SER A 45 3.48 -9.37 -5.10
C SER A 45 2.14 -8.65 -5.35
N PRO A 46 1.72 -8.47 -6.62
CA PRO A 46 0.50 -7.74 -6.91
C PRO A 46 -0.73 -8.64 -6.76
N VAL A 47 -1.86 -8.02 -6.46
CA VAL A 47 -3.17 -8.62 -6.71
C VAL A 47 -3.52 -8.37 -8.18
N THR A 48 -4.04 -9.37 -8.89
CA THR A 48 -4.46 -9.21 -10.30
C THR A 48 -5.94 -9.55 -10.52
N ASN A 49 -6.52 -10.40 -9.66
CA ASN A 49 -7.92 -10.80 -9.74
C ASN A 49 -8.82 -9.80 -9.01
N VAL A 50 -9.44 -8.88 -9.76
CA VAL A 50 -10.36 -7.85 -9.23
C VAL A 50 -11.64 -8.41 -8.60
N SER A 51 -11.96 -9.69 -8.83
CA SER A 51 -13.09 -10.38 -8.21
C SER A 51 -12.73 -11.08 -6.90
N SER A 52 -11.45 -11.13 -6.52
CA SER A 52 -11.01 -11.67 -5.23
C SER A 52 -11.31 -10.71 -4.09
N ASN A 53 -11.49 -11.23 -2.87
CA ASN A 53 -11.52 -10.39 -1.66
C ASN A 53 -10.18 -9.69 -1.40
N ASP A 54 -9.08 -10.20 -1.95
CA ASP A 54 -7.75 -9.58 -1.83
C ASP A 54 -7.70 -8.16 -2.39
N ILE A 55 -8.61 -7.79 -3.31
CA ILE A 55 -8.67 -6.44 -3.88
C ILE A 55 -9.00 -5.37 -2.83
N ARG A 56 -9.57 -5.75 -1.67
CA ARG A 56 -9.89 -4.85 -0.57
C ARG A 56 -8.63 -4.32 0.09
N CYS A 57 -7.84 -5.21 0.68
CA CYS A 57 -6.72 -4.85 1.55
C CYS A 57 -5.44 -5.65 1.27
N ASN A 58 -5.34 -6.31 0.11
CA ASN A 58 -4.25 -7.21 -0.29
C ASN A 58 -4.31 -8.60 0.35
N ALA A 59 -3.65 -9.57 -0.28
CA ALA A 59 -3.63 -10.97 0.10
C ALA A 59 -2.81 -11.21 1.38
N GLY A 60 -3.31 -12.10 2.24
CA GLY A 60 -2.62 -12.50 3.47
C GLY A 60 -2.46 -11.41 4.52
N THR A 61 -3.20 -10.30 4.40
CA THR A 61 -3.21 -9.23 5.39
C THR A 61 -4.07 -9.58 6.60
N SER A 62 -3.69 -9.08 7.77
CA SER A 62 -4.45 -9.21 9.00
C SER A 62 -4.56 -7.86 9.71
N PRO A 63 -5.61 -7.64 10.52
CA PRO A 63 -5.68 -6.46 11.37
C PRO A 63 -4.50 -6.37 12.34
N VAL A 64 -4.07 -5.14 12.63
CA VAL A 64 -2.98 -4.85 13.56
C VAL A 64 -3.52 -4.36 14.91
N ALA A 65 -2.74 -4.52 15.98
CA ALA A 65 -3.17 -4.18 17.34
C ALA A 65 -3.16 -2.68 17.65
N TYR A 66 -3.15 -1.81 16.63
CA TYR A 66 -3.12 -0.36 16.82
C TYR A 66 -4.01 0.38 15.83
N LYS A 67 -4.55 1.51 16.28
CA LYS A 67 -5.29 2.48 15.47
C LYS A 67 -4.58 3.81 15.49
N CYS A 68 -4.54 4.47 14.34
CA CYS A 68 -3.96 5.80 14.20
C CYS A 68 -5.07 6.84 14.29
N ASN A 69 -4.94 7.77 15.24
CA ASN A 69 -5.90 8.84 15.42
C ASN A 69 -5.60 9.97 14.44
N VAL A 70 -6.62 10.38 13.67
CA VAL A 70 -6.55 11.52 12.76
C VAL A 70 -7.75 12.44 13.00
N ALA A 71 -7.60 13.74 12.76
CA ALA A 71 -8.76 14.61 12.68
C ALA A 71 -9.28 14.67 11.23
N ALA A 72 -10.60 14.74 11.06
CA ALA A 72 -11.19 15.11 9.79
C ALA A 72 -10.60 16.46 9.33
N GLY A 73 -10.11 16.52 8.10
CA GLY A 73 -9.37 17.67 7.56
C GLY A 73 -7.84 17.58 7.68
N ASP A 74 -7.30 16.68 8.51
CA ASP A 74 -5.86 16.41 8.52
C ASP A 74 -5.40 15.82 7.18
N THR A 75 -4.16 16.12 6.81
CA THR A 75 -3.43 15.38 5.76
C THR A 75 -2.63 14.26 6.40
N VAL A 76 -2.80 13.05 5.88
CA VAL A 76 -1.91 11.92 6.13
C VAL A 76 -1.02 11.70 4.92
N THR A 77 0.18 11.19 5.13
CA THR A 77 1.11 10.86 4.04
C THR A 77 1.37 9.37 4.08
N ILE A 78 1.09 8.69 2.98
CA ILE A 78 1.25 7.24 2.86
C ILE A 78 2.50 6.99 2.03
N GLU A 79 3.33 6.06 2.47
CA GLU A 79 4.64 5.83 1.87
C GLU A 79 4.74 4.42 1.28
N ILE A 80 5.20 4.32 0.04
CA ILE A 80 5.40 3.06 -0.70
C ILE A 80 6.88 2.90 -1.06
N HIS A 81 7.43 1.69 -0.91
CA HIS A 81 8.75 1.35 -1.44
C HIS A 81 8.81 -0.12 -1.86
N GLN A 82 9.87 -0.46 -2.59
CA GLN A 82 10.02 -1.77 -3.23
C GLN A 82 10.29 -2.88 -2.22
N GLN A 83 11.09 -2.59 -1.20
CA GLN A 83 11.57 -3.58 -0.23
C GLN A 83 11.04 -3.28 1.17
N PRO A 84 10.74 -4.32 1.97
CA PRO A 84 10.34 -4.14 3.37
C PRO A 84 11.34 -3.28 4.15
N GLY A 85 10.87 -2.17 4.70
CA GLY A 85 11.67 -1.22 5.49
C GLY A 85 12.63 -0.35 4.69
N ASP A 86 12.69 -0.47 3.35
CA ASP A 86 13.37 0.52 2.51
C ASP A 86 12.55 1.81 2.48
N ARG A 87 13.24 2.93 2.68
CA ARG A 87 12.68 4.29 2.66
C ARG A 87 13.62 5.28 1.98
N THR A 88 14.53 4.77 1.16
CA THR A 88 15.54 5.60 0.50
C THR A 88 14.94 6.35 -0.69
N CYS A 89 15.31 7.62 -0.83
CA CYS A 89 14.91 8.41 -2.00
C CYS A 89 15.86 8.23 -3.19
N THR A 90 16.77 7.25 -3.12
CA THR A 90 17.82 7.02 -4.12
C THR A 90 17.44 5.99 -5.17
N THR A 91 16.38 5.23 -4.91
CA THR A 91 15.79 4.24 -5.80
C THR A 91 14.32 4.57 -6.03
N GLU A 92 13.75 4.07 -7.11
CA GLU A 92 12.31 4.22 -7.36
C GLU A 92 11.53 3.57 -6.21
N ALA A 93 10.48 4.23 -5.74
CA ALA A 93 9.56 3.67 -4.75
C ALA A 93 8.75 2.49 -5.34
N ILE A 94 8.37 2.59 -6.60
CA ILE A 94 7.78 1.52 -7.41
C ILE A 94 8.44 1.55 -8.80
N GLY A 95 9.34 0.59 -9.05
CA GLY A 95 10.24 0.65 -10.20
C GLY A 95 9.80 -0.14 -11.41
N GLY A 96 10.66 -0.22 -12.41
CA GLY A 96 10.46 -1.10 -13.58
C GLY A 96 9.26 -0.69 -14.44
N ALA A 97 9.12 0.62 -14.68
CA ALA A 97 8.08 1.18 -15.54
C ALA A 97 6.64 0.81 -15.11
N HIS A 98 6.39 0.70 -13.80
CA HIS A 98 5.06 0.45 -13.23
C HIS A 98 4.15 1.69 -13.30
N TYR A 99 3.91 2.16 -14.52
CA TYR A 99 3.12 3.34 -14.81
C TYR A 99 1.63 3.09 -14.64
N GLY A 100 0.94 4.02 -14.00
CA GLY A 100 -0.50 3.97 -13.79
C GLY A 100 -0.97 4.91 -12.67
N PRO A 101 -2.27 4.86 -12.32
CA PRO A 101 -2.83 5.76 -11.34
C PRO A 101 -2.49 5.33 -9.90
N VAL A 102 -2.56 6.30 -9.00
CA VAL A 102 -2.51 6.14 -7.55
C VAL A 102 -3.79 6.69 -6.95
N GLN A 103 -4.43 5.92 -6.08
CA GLN A 103 -5.77 6.23 -5.55
C GLN A 103 -5.84 5.93 -4.06
N ALA A 104 -6.67 6.68 -3.33
CA ALA A 104 -6.97 6.35 -1.94
C ALA A 104 -8.47 6.40 -1.66
N TYR A 105 -8.92 5.48 -0.80
CA TYR A 105 -10.32 5.28 -0.45
C TYR A 105 -10.49 5.22 1.06
N LEU A 106 -11.64 5.67 1.54
CA LEU A 106 -12.08 5.42 2.91
C LEU A 106 -13.27 4.47 2.92
N SER A 107 -13.35 3.66 3.97
CA SER A 107 -14.53 2.86 4.31
C SER A 107 -14.86 3.09 5.78
N ALA A 108 -16.07 3.57 6.06
CA ALA A 108 -16.57 3.70 7.43
C ALA A 108 -16.91 2.31 7.97
N VAL A 109 -16.44 2.00 9.18
CA VAL A 109 -16.59 0.68 9.80
C VAL A 109 -16.91 0.82 11.29
N ASP A 110 -17.54 -0.21 11.86
CA ASP A 110 -17.84 -0.22 13.30
C ASP A 110 -16.54 -0.27 14.13
N ASP A 111 -15.55 -1.04 13.66
CA ASP A 111 -14.25 -1.18 14.29
C ASP A 111 -13.15 -1.47 13.25
N SER A 112 -12.24 -0.52 13.08
CA SER A 112 -11.12 -0.60 12.12
C SER A 112 -10.10 -1.69 12.46
N SER A 113 -10.13 -2.27 13.66
CA SER A 113 -9.27 -3.38 14.08
C SER A 113 -9.87 -4.77 13.84
N THR A 114 -11.13 -4.84 13.38
CA THR A 114 -11.81 -6.12 13.09
C THR A 114 -12.45 -6.17 11.72
N ALA A 115 -12.73 -5.00 11.10
CA ALA A 115 -13.29 -4.93 9.77
C ALA A 115 -12.41 -5.62 8.72
N ASP A 116 -13.01 -6.37 7.81
CA ASP A 116 -12.34 -7.12 6.72
C ASP A 116 -12.31 -6.35 5.39
N GLY A 117 -12.80 -5.10 5.37
CA GLY A 117 -12.94 -4.28 4.17
C GLY A 117 -14.16 -4.63 3.29
N SER A 118 -15.11 -5.43 3.78
CA SER A 118 -16.38 -5.72 3.09
C SER A 118 -17.37 -4.56 3.07
N ALA A 119 -17.19 -3.58 3.97
CA ALA A 119 -17.98 -2.36 3.98
C ALA A 119 -17.74 -1.51 2.71
N GLY A 120 -18.66 -0.60 2.42
CA GLY A 120 -18.59 0.25 1.24
C GLY A 120 -17.40 1.21 1.27
N TRP A 121 -16.82 1.47 0.11
CA TRP A 121 -15.67 2.35 -0.11
C TRP A 121 -16.05 3.61 -0.89
N PHE A 122 -15.49 4.76 -0.52
CA PHE A 122 -15.59 5.99 -1.31
C PHE A 122 -14.19 6.56 -1.57
N LYS A 123 -13.95 7.06 -2.79
CA LYS A 123 -12.64 7.57 -3.21
C LYS A 123 -12.42 8.95 -2.62
N ILE A 124 -11.27 9.18 -2.00
CA ILE A 124 -10.90 10.48 -1.40
C ILE A 124 -9.65 11.11 -2.04
N TYR A 125 -8.91 10.33 -2.82
CA TYR A 125 -7.74 10.81 -3.54
C TYR A 125 -7.62 10.13 -4.90
N ALA A 126 -7.19 10.89 -5.90
CA ALA A 126 -6.74 10.36 -7.18
C ALA A 126 -5.59 11.20 -7.76
N ASP A 127 -4.56 10.50 -8.22
CA ASP A 127 -3.54 11.01 -9.12
C ASP A 127 -3.40 10.01 -10.26
N THR A 128 -3.82 10.40 -11.46
CA THR A 128 -4.13 9.43 -12.52
C THR A 128 -3.15 9.55 -13.68
N TRP A 129 -3.52 10.33 -14.69
CA TRP A 129 -2.83 10.43 -15.96
C TRP A 129 -2.98 11.83 -16.53
N ALA A 130 -1.91 12.32 -17.17
CA ALA A 130 -1.98 13.50 -18.02
C ALA A 130 -1.13 13.27 -19.28
N LYS A 131 -1.67 13.69 -20.43
CA LYS A 131 -0.95 13.58 -21.70
C LYS A 131 0.35 14.36 -21.65
N ASN A 132 1.46 13.69 -21.97
CA ASN A 132 2.69 14.36 -22.34
C ASN A 132 2.67 14.65 -23.83
N SER A 133 2.52 15.93 -24.20
CA SER A 133 2.46 16.34 -25.61
C SER A 133 3.74 16.04 -26.42
N ALA A 134 4.87 15.83 -25.74
CA ALA A 134 6.13 15.41 -26.37
C ALA A 134 6.30 13.89 -26.42
N GLY A 135 5.42 13.14 -25.76
CA GLY A 135 5.46 11.68 -25.68
C GLY A 135 4.87 10.99 -26.90
N SER A 136 5.39 9.79 -27.19
CA SER A 136 4.99 8.95 -28.32
C SER A 136 4.03 7.81 -27.94
N SER A 137 4.05 7.38 -26.67
CA SER A 137 3.13 6.40 -26.10
C SER A 137 2.59 6.84 -24.74
N GLY A 138 1.70 6.03 -24.16
CA GLY A 138 1.28 6.16 -22.77
C GLY A 138 2.43 5.99 -21.77
N ASP A 139 3.48 5.24 -22.09
CA ASP A 139 4.67 5.13 -21.23
C ASP A 139 5.35 6.48 -21.01
N ASP A 140 5.30 7.37 -22.01
CA ASP A 140 5.91 8.70 -21.97
C ASP A 140 5.05 9.73 -21.23
N ASP A 141 3.77 9.42 -21.00
CA ASP A 141 2.82 10.30 -20.33
C ASP A 141 3.13 10.44 -18.84
N TYR A 142 2.47 11.42 -18.20
CA TYR A 142 2.56 11.61 -16.76
C TYR A 142 1.59 10.65 -16.07
N TRP A 143 2.03 10.08 -14.96
CA TRP A 143 1.28 9.08 -14.19
C TRP A 143 1.46 9.31 -12.70
N GLY A 144 0.43 9.00 -11.91
CA GLY A 144 0.54 9.10 -10.45
C GLY A 144 1.69 8.26 -9.88
N THR A 145 2.00 7.09 -10.46
CA THR A 145 3.17 6.31 -10.02
C THR A 145 4.52 6.94 -10.36
N LYS A 146 4.60 7.80 -11.39
CA LYS A 146 5.79 8.62 -11.66
C LYS A 146 5.91 9.76 -10.65
N ASP A 147 4.78 10.35 -10.27
CA ASP A 147 4.75 11.41 -9.27
C ASP A 147 5.16 10.88 -7.90
N ILE A 148 4.62 9.74 -7.43
CA ILE A 148 5.07 9.17 -6.15
C ILE A 148 6.55 8.76 -6.18
N ASN A 149 7.09 8.29 -7.31
CA ASN A 149 8.54 8.04 -7.44
C ASN A 149 9.34 9.34 -7.28
N THR A 150 8.89 10.42 -7.93
CA THR A 150 9.50 11.76 -7.81
C THR A 150 9.40 12.28 -6.37
N CYS A 151 8.34 11.92 -5.66
CA CYS A 151 8.05 12.30 -4.29
C CYS A 151 8.58 11.33 -3.23
N CYS A 152 9.63 10.55 -3.56
CA CYS A 152 10.27 9.60 -2.64
C CYS A 152 9.27 8.59 -2.02
N GLY A 153 8.36 8.07 -2.83
CA GLY A 153 7.35 7.11 -2.42
C GLY A 153 6.22 7.71 -1.58
N ARG A 154 6.15 9.03 -1.41
CA ARG A 154 5.16 9.67 -0.53
C ARG A 154 3.96 10.19 -1.30
N LEU A 155 2.81 10.03 -0.67
CA LEU A 155 1.50 10.41 -1.18
C LEU A 155 0.73 11.18 -0.11
N ASP A 156 0.57 12.50 -0.29
CA ASP A 156 -0.25 13.31 0.62
C ASP A 156 -1.75 13.13 0.32
N VAL A 157 -2.49 12.61 1.30
CA VAL A 157 -3.92 12.32 1.22
C VAL A 157 -4.67 13.11 2.30
N LYS A 158 -5.57 13.99 1.87
CA LYS A 158 -6.44 14.74 2.78
C LYS A 158 -7.61 13.87 3.25
N ILE A 159 -7.78 13.73 4.56
CA ILE A 159 -9.01 13.19 5.15
C ILE A 159 -10.10 14.25 4.99
N PRO A 160 -11.25 13.96 4.35
CA PRO A 160 -12.31 14.94 4.17
C PRO A 160 -12.73 15.58 5.50
N ALA A 161 -12.96 16.89 5.53
CA ALA A 161 -13.23 17.62 6.77
C ALA A 161 -14.67 17.48 7.28
N ASP A 162 -15.57 17.03 6.41
CA ASP A 162 -17.03 17.00 6.61
C ASP A 162 -17.58 15.61 6.93
N ILE A 163 -16.77 14.56 6.85
CA ILE A 163 -17.19 13.19 7.17
C ILE A 163 -17.47 13.01 8.66
N ALA A 164 -18.35 12.07 8.97
CA ALA A 164 -18.62 11.67 10.34
C ALA A 164 -17.33 11.22 11.06
N ALA A 165 -17.25 11.51 12.37
CA ALA A 165 -16.26 10.87 13.22
C ALA A 165 -16.58 9.38 13.38
N GLY A 166 -15.55 8.57 13.62
CA GLY A 166 -15.68 7.11 13.79
C GLY A 166 -14.46 6.36 13.29
N ASP A 167 -14.59 5.05 13.21
CA ASP A 167 -13.54 4.17 12.71
C ASP A 167 -13.61 4.02 11.19
N TYR A 168 -12.44 4.03 10.57
CA TYR A 168 -12.29 3.92 9.12
C TYR A 168 -11.15 2.99 8.75
N LEU A 169 -11.31 2.30 7.62
CA LEU A 169 -10.16 1.78 6.87
C LEU A 169 -9.79 2.78 5.78
N LEU A 170 -8.51 3.13 5.71
CA LEU A 170 -7.92 3.88 4.59
C LEU A 170 -7.16 2.91 3.70
N ARG A 171 -7.59 2.78 2.45
CA ARG A 171 -6.96 1.94 1.42
C ARG A 171 -6.17 2.82 0.47
N ALA A 172 -4.85 2.63 0.43
CA ALA A 172 -3.97 3.22 -0.59
C ALA A 172 -3.70 2.20 -1.69
N GLU A 173 -3.72 2.62 -2.95
CA GLU A 173 -3.56 1.76 -4.11
C GLU A 173 -2.70 2.42 -5.18
N ALA A 174 -1.76 1.65 -5.73
CA ALA A 174 -1.10 1.91 -6.99
C ALA A 174 -1.47 0.80 -7.98
N LEU A 175 -1.90 1.18 -9.18
CA LEU A 175 -2.23 0.24 -10.25
C LEU A 175 -1.15 0.34 -11.34
N ALA A 176 -0.35 -0.70 -11.52
CA ALA A 176 0.64 -0.77 -12.57
C ALA A 176 0.06 -1.39 -13.84
N LEU A 177 0.24 -0.71 -14.97
CA LEU A 177 -0.41 -1.03 -16.24
C LEU A 177 0.55 -1.56 -17.32
N HIS A 178 1.83 -1.74 -17.01
CA HIS A 178 2.85 -2.22 -17.96
C HIS A 178 2.55 -3.59 -18.59
N THR A 179 1.65 -4.39 -18.01
CA THR A 179 1.16 -5.65 -18.60
C THR A 179 -0.34 -5.64 -18.88
N ALA A 180 -1.01 -4.49 -18.76
CA ALA A 180 -2.47 -4.37 -18.77
C ALA A 180 -3.14 -4.55 -20.15
N ALA A 181 -2.37 -4.71 -21.23
CA ALA A 181 -2.92 -5.02 -22.55
C ALA A 181 -3.62 -6.40 -22.60
N SER A 182 -3.37 -7.26 -21.61
CA SER A 182 -4.02 -8.56 -21.43
C SER A 182 -4.96 -8.55 -20.22
N SER A 183 -6.15 -9.12 -20.38
CA SER A 183 -7.13 -9.23 -19.29
C SER A 183 -6.55 -9.97 -18.08
N GLY A 184 -6.79 -9.46 -16.88
CA GLY A 184 -6.27 -10.02 -15.62
C GLY A 184 -4.76 -9.85 -15.43
N SER A 185 -4.08 -9.05 -16.26
CA SER A 185 -2.64 -8.81 -16.16
C SER A 185 -2.28 -7.45 -15.56
N ALA A 186 -3.26 -6.57 -15.31
CA ALA A 186 -3.03 -5.35 -14.54
C ALA A 186 -2.69 -5.69 -13.08
N GLN A 187 -1.76 -4.94 -12.49
CA GLN A 187 -1.17 -5.29 -11.21
C GLN A 187 -1.54 -4.24 -10.16
N PHE A 188 -2.27 -4.66 -9.14
CA PHE A 188 -2.73 -3.81 -8.06
C PHE A 188 -1.86 -4.00 -6.82
N TYR A 189 -1.32 -2.89 -6.30
CA TYR A 189 -0.54 -2.83 -5.07
C TYR A 189 -1.31 -1.99 -4.05
N MET A 190 -1.75 -2.59 -2.95
CA MET A 190 -2.51 -1.86 -1.92
C MET A 190 -2.16 -2.29 -0.51
N SER A 191 -2.48 -1.42 0.44
CA SER A 191 -2.51 -1.74 1.87
C SER A 191 -3.63 -0.97 2.54
N CYS A 192 -4.17 -1.52 3.64
CA CYS A 192 -5.20 -0.88 4.45
C CYS A 192 -4.64 -0.39 5.77
N ILE A 193 -5.11 0.78 6.21
CA ILE A 193 -4.65 1.49 7.40
C ILE A 193 -5.83 1.66 8.34
N GLN A 194 -5.63 1.32 9.62
CA GLN A 194 -6.65 1.39 10.66
C GLN A 194 -6.66 2.78 11.29
N LEU A 195 -7.75 3.53 11.07
CA LEU A 195 -7.90 4.89 11.55
C LEU A 195 -9.07 5.02 12.51
N THR A 196 -8.89 5.89 13.50
CA THR A 196 -9.99 6.50 14.23
C THR A 196 -10.02 7.99 13.88
N VAL A 197 -11.07 8.42 13.19
CA VAL A 197 -11.27 9.79 12.74
C VAL A 197 -12.08 10.55 13.77
N SER A 198 -11.53 11.67 14.24
CA SER A 198 -12.22 12.64 15.11
C SER A 198 -12.72 13.85 14.31
N GLY A 199 -13.69 14.59 14.86
CA GLY A 199 -14.23 15.78 14.20
C GLY A 199 -15.72 15.96 14.48
N SER A 200 -16.32 16.97 13.88
CA SER A 200 -17.75 17.31 14.03
C SER A 200 -18.55 17.15 12.74
N GLY A 201 -17.94 16.59 11.69
CA GLY A 201 -18.62 16.32 10.43
C GLY A 201 -19.72 15.27 10.60
N SER A 202 -20.57 15.15 9.59
CA SER A 202 -21.70 14.21 9.58
C SER A 202 -21.96 13.62 8.20
N ALA A 203 -21.14 13.94 7.21
CA ALA A 203 -21.30 13.45 5.85
C ALA A 203 -21.08 11.92 5.80
N LYS A 204 -21.92 11.26 5.01
CA LYS A 204 -21.86 9.82 4.70
C LYS A 204 -21.80 9.68 3.18
N PRO A 205 -20.61 9.77 2.56
CA PRO A 205 -20.47 9.69 1.11
C PRO A 205 -21.06 8.41 0.53
N SER A 206 -21.56 8.47 -0.70
CA SER A 206 -21.98 7.27 -1.43
C SER A 206 -20.79 6.35 -1.69
N THR A 207 -21.02 5.04 -1.54
CA THR A 207 -19.96 4.03 -1.59
C THR A 207 -20.14 3.03 -2.73
N VAL A 208 -19.06 2.37 -3.08
CA VAL A 208 -19.00 1.19 -3.95
C VAL A 208 -18.44 -0.01 -3.19
N ASN A 209 -18.66 -1.22 -3.68
CA ASN A 209 -18.12 -2.44 -3.06
C ASN A 209 -16.84 -2.90 -3.76
N LEU A 210 -15.89 -3.42 -2.99
CA LEU A 210 -14.71 -4.11 -3.48
C LEU A 210 -14.70 -5.54 -2.88
N PRO A 211 -14.68 -6.61 -3.69
CA PRO A 211 -14.85 -6.65 -5.15
C PRO A 211 -16.22 -6.12 -5.62
N GLY A 212 -16.30 -5.69 -6.89
CA GLY A 212 -17.54 -5.24 -7.53
C GLY A 212 -17.38 -3.94 -8.33
N ALA A 213 -16.70 -2.94 -7.76
CA ALA A 213 -16.50 -1.64 -8.41
C ALA A 213 -15.51 -1.68 -9.58
N TYR A 214 -14.65 -2.70 -9.62
CA TYR A 214 -13.66 -2.92 -10.67
C TYR A 214 -14.06 -4.14 -11.50
N ALA A 215 -14.02 -3.99 -12.82
CA ALA A 215 -14.11 -5.08 -13.76
C ALA A 215 -12.77 -5.26 -14.49
N ALA A 216 -12.39 -6.50 -14.78
CA ALA A 216 -11.17 -6.79 -15.54
C ALA A 216 -11.19 -6.18 -16.96
N SER A 217 -12.38 -5.82 -17.45
CA SER A 217 -12.61 -5.17 -18.74
C SER A 217 -12.73 -3.64 -18.65
N ASP A 218 -12.62 -3.03 -17.47
CA ASP A 218 -12.66 -1.57 -17.37
C ASP A 218 -11.54 -0.95 -18.21
N PRO A 219 -11.77 0.14 -18.95
CA PRO A 219 -10.76 0.74 -19.82
C PRO A 219 -9.57 1.34 -19.06
N GLY A 220 -9.69 1.50 -17.74
CA GLY A 220 -8.58 1.87 -16.85
C GLY A 220 -7.75 0.69 -16.34
N ILE A 221 -8.22 -0.55 -16.57
CA ILE A 221 -7.64 -1.82 -16.09
C ILE A 221 -7.16 -2.68 -17.26
N LEU A 222 -7.95 -2.79 -18.35
CA LEU A 222 -7.55 -3.42 -19.61
C LEU A 222 -7.18 -2.33 -20.62
N VAL A 223 -5.89 -2.04 -20.72
CA VAL A 223 -5.35 -0.91 -21.50
C VAL A 223 -3.93 -1.19 -21.96
N ASP A 224 -3.63 -0.79 -23.19
CA ASP A 224 -2.27 -0.81 -23.73
C ASP A 224 -1.62 0.57 -23.59
N ILE A 225 -0.80 0.74 -22.55
CA ILE A 225 -0.05 1.98 -22.33
C ILE A 225 1.17 2.13 -23.24
N HIS A 226 1.56 1.08 -23.97
CA HIS A 226 2.67 1.11 -24.92
C HIS A 226 2.28 1.71 -26.27
N ALA A 227 0.98 1.91 -26.49
CA ALA A 227 0.45 2.64 -27.62
C ALA A 227 0.23 4.13 -27.30
N ALA A 228 0.02 4.93 -28.34
CA ALA A 228 -0.39 6.33 -28.17
C ALA A 228 -1.79 6.40 -27.53
N MET A 229 -1.89 7.12 -26.41
CA MET A 229 -3.15 7.35 -25.69
C MET A 229 -3.61 8.79 -25.85
N THR A 230 -4.92 9.00 -26.01
CA THR A 230 -5.57 10.33 -25.99
C THR A 230 -6.43 10.54 -24.76
N THR A 231 -6.81 9.46 -24.07
CA THR A 231 -7.61 9.49 -22.85
C THR A 231 -7.24 8.32 -21.95
N TYR A 232 -7.38 8.53 -20.65
CA TYR A 232 -7.30 7.50 -19.64
C TYR A 232 -8.36 7.76 -18.57
N ILE A 233 -9.10 6.73 -18.18
CA ILE A 233 -10.12 6.80 -17.13
C ILE A 233 -9.72 5.81 -16.05
N ALA A 234 -9.29 6.32 -14.90
CA ALA A 234 -8.95 5.47 -13.76
C ALA A 234 -10.19 4.70 -13.26
N PRO A 235 -10.02 3.45 -12.78
CA PRO A 235 -11.13 2.63 -12.34
C PRO A 235 -11.78 3.15 -11.04
N GLY A 236 -13.03 2.74 -10.81
CA GLY A 236 -13.81 3.08 -9.61
C GLY A 236 -14.56 4.42 -9.70
N PRO A 237 -15.20 4.85 -8.59
CA PRO A 237 -16.03 6.05 -8.57
C PRO A 237 -15.19 7.33 -8.74
N THR A 238 -15.86 8.46 -8.99
CA THR A 238 -15.21 9.77 -8.91
C THR A 238 -14.74 10.07 -7.48
N VAL A 239 -13.77 10.97 -7.33
CA VAL A 239 -13.34 11.45 -6.02
C VAL A 239 -14.50 12.16 -5.33
N TYR A 240 -14.74 11.84 -4.07
CA TYR A 240 -15.69 12.52 -3.21
C TYR A 240 -15.39 14.02 -3.17
N SER A 241 -16.41 14.88 -3.13
CA SER A 241 -16.22 16.34 -3.20
C SER A 241 -15.37 16.92 -2.08
N GLY A 242 -15.31 16.26 -0.90
CA GLY A 242 -14.43 16.63 0.20
C GLY A 242 -13.02 16.04 0.13
N GLY A 243 -12.73 15.22 -0.89
CA GLY A 243 -11.43 14.63 -1.17
C GLY A 243 -10.52 15.57 -1.98
N SER A 244 -9.51 14.98 -2.64
CA SER A 244 -8.50 15.71 -3.40
C SER A 244 -8.13 15.00 -4.69
N THR A 245 -7.71 15.77 -5.70
CA THR A 245 -7.19 15.24 -6.97
C THR A 245 -5.88 15.95 -7.27
N LYS A 246 -4.81 15.18 -7.48
CA LYS A 246 -3.52 15.69 -7.94
C LYS A 246 -3.46 15.52 -9.45
N SER A 247 -2.91 16.51 -10.12
CA SER A 247 -2.64 16.40 -11.56
C SER A 247 -1.34 15.65 -11.73
N ALA A 248 -1.34 14.58 -12.53
CA ALA A 248 -0.11 13.87 -12.85
C ALA A 248 0.92 14.81 -13.49
N GLY A 249 2.18 14.69 -13.06
CA GLY A 249 3.27 15.61 -13.39
C GLY A 249 3.34 16.84 -12.48
N ALA A 250 2.51 16.94 -11.44
CA ALA A 250 2.57 18.04 -10.49
C ALA A 250 3.77 17.88 -9.54
N ALA A 251 4.32 19.03 -9.13
CA ALA A 251 5.40 19.03 -8.14
C ALA A 251 4.93 18.44 -6.80
N CYS A 252 5.88 17.81 -6.10
CA CYS A 252 5.66 17.31 -4.75
C CYS A 252 5.36 18.46 -3.78
N GLN A 253 4.49 18.23 -2.79
CA GLN A 253 4.08 19.24 -1.82
C GLN A 253 3.99 18.67 -0.40
N GLY A 254 4.00 19.54 0.59
CA GLY A 254 3.84 19.13 1.99
C GLY A 254 4.87 18.07 2.39
N CYS A 255 4.38 17.03 3.05
CA CYS A 255 5.22 15.96 3.61
C CYS A 255 5.93 15.15 2.52
N GLU A 256 5.42 15.15 1.28
CA GLU A 256 6.12 14.57 0.13
C GLU A 256 7.55 15.12 -0.02
N THR A 257 7.74 16.41 0.27
CA THR A 257 9.04 17.10 0.19
C THR A 257 9.72 17.33 1.54
N THR A 258 8.94 17.51 2.61
CA THR A 258 9.48 17.95 3.91
C THR A 258 9.74 16.82 4.89
N CYS A 259 9.07 15.67 4.74
CA CYS A 259 9.27 14.54 5.64
C CYS A 259 10.56 13.80 5.30
N THR A 260 11.23 13.30 6.34
CA THR A 260 12.49 12.54 6.20
C THR A 260 12.46 11.42 7.22
N ALA A 261 12.48 10.17 6.75
CA ALA A 261 12.45 9.00 7.62
C ALA A 261 13.57 9.07 8.68
N GLY A 262 13.22 8.81 9.94
CA GLY A 262 14.15 8.90 11.07
C GLY A 262 14.51 10.34 11.51
N ALA A 263 13.98 11.37 10.85
CA ALA A 263 14.08 12.75 11.32
C ALA A 263 12.81 13.12 12.13
N GLY A 264 13.00 13.72 13.30
CA GLY A 264 11.89 14.21 14.12
C GLY A 264 11.30 13.16 15.07
N ALA A 265 10.06 13.42 15.52
CA ALA A 265 9.39 12.58 16.50
C ALA A 265 8.70 11.38 15.83
N SER A 266 8.75 10.24 16.50
CA SER A 266 7.90 9.08 16.16
C SER A 266 6.55 9.22 16.85
N GLY A 267 5.48 9.02 16.07
CA GLY A 267 4.12 8.96 16.55
C GLY A 267 3.89 7.69 17.37
N THR A 268 2.92 7.77 18.28
CA THR A 268 2.46 6.61 19.06
C THR A 268 1.01 6.34 18.70
N ALA A 269 0.75 5.18 18.10
CA ALA A 269 -0.59 4.74 17.81
C ALA A 269 -1.31 4.24 19.09
N THR A 270 -2.64 4.24 19.06
CA THR A 270 -3.42 3.76 20.21
C THR A 270 -3.53 2.25 20.13
N SER A 271 -3.06 1.54 21.15
CA SER A 271 -3.20 0.09 21.23
C SER A 271 -4.66 -0.32 21.37
N VAL A 272 -5.05 -1.39 20.70
CA VAL A 272 -6.37 -2.00 20.82
C VAL A 272 -6.24 -3.48 21.12
N VAL A 273 -7.18 -4.01 21.90
CA VAL A 273 -7.27 -5.44 22.15
C VAL A 273 -7.88 -6.08 20.91
N LEU A 274 -7.05 -6.77 20.12
CA LEU A 274 -7.58 -7.59 19.03
C LEU A 274 -8.47 -8.69 19.61
N PRO A 275 -9.58 -9.06 18.94
CA PRO A 275 -10.39 -10.19 19.38
C PRO A 275 -9.51 -11.43 19.40
N THR A 276 -9.23 -11.96 20.60
CA THR A 276 -8.69 -13.30 20.74
C THR A 276 -9.69 -14.26 20.14
N ALA A 277 -9.29 -15.04 19.14
CA ALA A 277 -10.05 -16.19 18.67
C ALA A 277 -10.44 -17.02 19.90
N SER A 278 -11.71 -16.99 20.28
CA SER A 278 -12.24 -17.69 21.45
C SER A 278 -12.26 -19.19 21.12
N GLY A 279 -11.14 -19.85 21.38
CA GLY A 279 -10.93 -21.25 21.08
C GLY A 279 -9.80 -21.84 21.93
N GLY A 280 -10.06 -21.99 23.23
CA GLY A 280 -9.43 -23.04 24.03
C GLY A 280 -8.09 -22.74 24.72
N SER A 281 -8.19 -22.64 26.05
CA SER A 281 -7.16 -22.92 27.06
C SER A 281 -6.00 -21.93 27.26
N SER A 282 -5.79 -21.63 28.54
CA SER A 282 -4.83 -20.73 29.16
C SER A 282 -3.35 -21.09 28.92
N GLY A 283 -2.89 -21.01 27.68
CA GLY A 283 -1.47 -21.07 27.31
C GLY A 283 -1.06 -19.81 26.57
N CYS A 284 0.17 -19.33 26.77
CA CYS A 284 0.67 -18.22 25.99
C CYS A 284 0.82 -18.63 24.52
N THR A 285 0.46 -17.72 23.61
CA THR A 285 0.44 -17.96 22.16
C THR A 285 1.39 -17.03 21.42
N VAL A 286 1.84 -17.46 20.24
CA VAL A 286 2.78 -16.78 19.34
C VAL A 286 2.02 -16.29 18.12
N ALA A 287 2.24 -15.04 17.70
CA ALA A 287 1.66 -14.51 16.48
C ALA A 287 2.09 -15.32 15.23
N LEU A 288 1.29 -15.27 14.16
CA LEU A 288 1.70 -15.84 12.88
C LEU A 288 3.06 -15.25 12.47
N TYR A 289 3.95 -16.11 11.99
CA TYR A 289 5.36 -15.85 11.66
C TYR A 289 6.31 -15.48 12.80
N ALA A 290 5.88 -15.51 14.07
CA ALA A 290 6.83 -15.43 15.17
C ALA A 290 7.39 -16.81 15.54
N GLN A 291 8.57 -16.82 16.17
CA GLN A 291 9.23 -18.05 16.60
C GLN A 291 8.36 -18.76 17.64
N CYS A 292 8.07 -20.03 17.40
CA CYS A 292 7.27 -20.88 18.29
C CYS A 292 8.05 -22.14 18.73
N GLY A 293 9.33 -22.23 18.38
CA GLY A 293 10.17 -23.37 18.74
C GLY A 293 11.59 -23.27 18.21
N GLY A 294 12.39 -24.29 18.52
CA GLY A 294 13.80 -24.36 18.20
C GLY A 294 14.64 -24.75 19.42
N ASN A 295 15.81 -25.32 19.18
CA ASN A 295 16.78 -25.62 20.23
C ASN A 295 17.07 -24.34 21.04
N SER A 296 17.01 -24.44 22.37
CA SER A 296 17.16 -23.35 23.34
C SER A 296 16.06 -22.27 23.37
N TYR A 297 14.99 -22.40 22.60
CA TYR A 297 13.84 -21.49 22.68
C TYR A 297 13.00 -21.80 23.93
N THR A 298 12.81 -20.80 24.80
CA THR A 298 12.04 -20.91 26.06
C THR A 298 10.73 -20.13 26.03
N GLY A 299 10.35 -19.58 24.88
CA GLY A 299 9.12 -18.80 24.72
C GLY A 299 7.89 -19.68 24.46
N CYS A 300 6.79 -19.03 24.10
CA CYS A 300 5.52 -19.68 23.81
C CYS A 300 5.63 -20.59 22.58
N THR A 301 5.00 -21.77 22.59
CA THR A 301 5.08 -22.74 21.48
C THR A 301 3.76 -22.93 20.73
N ASN A 302 2.66 -22.42 21.28
CA ASN A 302 1.35 -22.49 20.64
C ASN A 302 1.17 -21.31 19.70
N CYS A 303 0.70 -21.57 18.49
CA CYS A 303 0.41 -20.51 17.54
C CYS A 303 -0.98 -19.93 17.78
N TYR A 304 -1.08 -18.60 17.83
CA TYR A 304 -2.36 -17.89 17.85
C TYR A 304 -3.17 -18.20 16.59
N GLN A 305 -2.48 -18.29 15.44
CA GLN A 305 -2.99 -18.77 14.17
C GLN A 305 -1.92 -19.61 13.47
N GLY A 306 -2.34 -20.61 12.70
CA GLY A 306 -1.44 -21.54 12.00
C GLY A 306 -0.91 -22.67 12.89
N THR A 307 0.08 -23.40 12.39
CA THR A 307 0.77 -24.49 13.10
C THR A 307 2.24 -24.12 13.31
N CYS A 308 2.78 -24.48 14.47
CA CYS A 308 4.21 -24.29 14.72
C CYS A 308 5.03 -25.22 13.82
N THR A 309 5.55 -24.67 12.73
CA THR A 309 6.25 -25.41 11.68
C THR A 309 7.75 -25.30 11.89
N LYS A 310 8.44 -26.43 12.02
CA LYS A 310 9.91 -26.47 12.13
C LYS A 310 10.53 -26.04 10.81
N LEU A 311 11.32 -24.97 10.82
CA LEU A 311 12.12 -24.56 9.67
C LEU A 311 13.54 -25.14 9.74
N ASN A 312 14.13 -25.15 10.94
CA ASN A 312 15.40 -25.83 11.22
C ASN A 312 15.48 -26.21 12.71
N ASP A 313 16.60 -26.80 13.13
CA ASP A 313 16.79 -27.26 14.52
C ASP A 313 16.73 -26.14 15.56
N TYR A 314 17.03 -24.89 15.19
CA TYR A 314 17.08 -23.74 16.08
C TYR A 314 15.87 -22.81 15.92
N TYR A 315 14.98 -23.08 14.96
CA TYR A 315 13.89 -22.18 14.64
C TYR A 315 12.66 -22.92 14.07
N SER A 316 11.55 -22.80 14.79
CA SER A 316 10.20 -23.13 14.34
C SER A 316 9.35 -21.87 14.36
N GLN A 317 8.41 -21.75 13.43
CA GLN A 317 7.62 -20.54 13.22
C GLN A 317 6.14 -20.87 13.07
N CYS A 318 5.26 -20.00 13.55
CA CYS A 318 3.83 -20.12 13.27
C CYS A 318 3.56 -19.84 11.79
N ALA A 319 3.00 -20.80 11.06
CA ALA A 319 2.69 -20.67 9.63
C ALA A 319 1.38 -21.40 9.30
#